data_AF-A0A2E9GGU7-F1
#
_entry.id   AF-A0A2E9GGU7-F1
#
_cell.length_a   1.000
_cell.length_b   1.000
_cell.length_c   1.000
_cell.angle_alpha   90.00
_cell.angle_beta   90.00
_cell.angle_gamma   90.00
#
_symmetry.space_group_name_H-M   'P 1'
#
loop_
_entity.id
_entity.type
_entity.pdbx_description
1 polymer ?
#
loop_
_entity_poly.entity_id
_entity_poly.type
_entity_poly.pdbx_seq_one_letter_code
_entity_poly.pdbx_strand_id
1 'polypeptide(L)'
;MFIIKKLTNVNLIGVFMTTLLLSSLYTSITHAKDKFDEYGDMLENDMINPFEGDPDAIAVGYERFNQRCSYCHGMRGIGAKGPPLTRGYYKVSGGTNMNLYSTIAAGLTINGKPTQMGAFGATISDEDIWKIIAYMRQEYKDRKAAGSEFKYGVYP
;
A
#
# COMPACT_ATOMS: atom_id res chain seq x y z
N MET A 1 -64.72 -21.66 30.73
CA MET A 1 -64.14 -22.42 29.60
C MET A 1 -62.72 -21.90 29.39
N PHE A 2 -61.72 -22.68 29.80
CA PHE A 2 -60.29 -22.41 29.62
C PHE A 2 -59.93 -22.33 28.13
N ILE A 3 -58.95 -21.50 27.75
CA ILE A 3 -57.82 -21.85 26.86
C ILE A 3 -56.76 -20.74 26.96
N ILE A 4 -55.64 -21.11 27.58
CA ILE A 4 -54.35 -20.42 27.50
C ILE A 4 -53.66 -20.93 26.22
N LYS A 5 -53.12 -20.06 25.37
CA LYS A 5 -52.24 -20.51 24.28
C LYS A 5 -50.97 -19.64 24.14
N LYS A 6 -49.91 -20.21 24.72
CA LYS A 6 -48.49 -20.20 24.35
C LYS A 6 -47.81 -18.85 24.06
N LEU A 7 -47.04 -18.43 25.07
CA LEU A 7 -45.76 -17.73 24.97
C LEU A 7 -44.89 -18.31 23.84
N THR A 8 -44.60 -17.53 22.80
CA THR A 8 -43.44 -17.78 21.93
C THR A 8 -42.24 -17.09 22.57
N ASN A 9 -41.46 -17.89 23.28
CA ASN A 9 -40.15 -17.54 23.83
C ASN A 9 -39.18 -17.33 22.65
N VAL A 10 -39.15 -16.12 22.09
CA VAL A 10 -38.06 -15.72 21.19
C VAL A 10 -36.83 -15.58 22.07
N ASN A 11 -35.85 -16.44 21.84
CA ASN A 11 -34.65 -16.54 22.66
C ASN A 11 -33.84 -15.24 22.53
N LEU A 12 -34.13 -14.25 23.39
CA LEU A 12 -33.56 -12.90 23.38
C LEU A 12 -32.03 -12.92 23.31
N ILE A 13 -31.42 -13.95 23.92
CA ILE A 13 -29.99 -14.22 23.92
C ILE A 13 -29.43 -14.40 22.49
N GLY A 14 -30.16 -15.06 21.59
CA GLY A 14 -29.74 -15.27 20.20
C GLY A 14 -29.77 -14.01 19.33
N VAL A 15 -30.70 -13.09 19.60
CA VAL A 15 -30.81 -11.79 18.90
C VAL A 15 -29.72 -10.82 19.38
N PHE A 16 -29.39 -10.84 20.67
CA PHE A 16 -28.28 -10.05 21.21
C PHE A 16 -26.91 -10.57 20.73
N MET A 17 -26.72 -11.88 20.64
CA MET A 17 -25.44 -12.46 20.21
C MET A 17 -25.17 -12.21 18.71
N THR A 18 -26.20 -12.25 17.86
CA THR A 18 -26.08 -11.98 16.42
C THR A 18 -25.83 -10.49 16.13
N THR A 19 -26.45 -9.57 16.87
CA THR A 19 -26.21 -8.12 16.72
C THR A 19 -24.80 -7.72 17.20
N LEU A 20 -24.28 -8.35 18.26
CA LEU A 20 -22.88 -8.15 18.71
C LEU A 20 -21.83 -8.66 17.70
N LEU A 21 -22.11 -9.79 17.05
CA LEU A 21 -21.22 -10.34 16.02
C LEU A 21 -21.23 -9.46 14.76
N LEU A 22 -22.42 -8.99 14.34
CA LEU A 22 -22.56 -8.06 13.22
C LEU A 22 -21.87 -6.72 13.51
N SER A 23 -22.00 -6.16 14.72
CA SER A 23 -21.32 -4.91 15.08
C SER A 23 -19.81 -5.06 15.19
N SER A 24 -19.30 -6.18 15.71
CA SER A 24 -17.85 -6.48 15.73
C SER A 24 -17.29 -6.64 14.32
N LEU A 25 -18.02 -7.31 13.42
CA LEU A 25 -17.61 -7.45 12.03
C LEU A 25 -17.63 -6.09 11.32
N TYR A 26 -18.64 -5.27 11.56
CA TYR A 26 -18.79 -3.92 10.99
C TYR A 26 -17.67 -2.98 11.45
N THR A 27 -17.30 -3.04 12.73
CA THR A 27 -16.17 -2.26 13.29
C THR A 27 -14.83 -2.71 12.71
N SER A 28 -14.66 -4.01 12.44
CA SER A 28 -13.44 -4.56 11.84
C SER A 28 -13.27 -4.15 10.37
N ILE A 29 -14.37 -4.10 9.62
CA ILE A 29 -14.36 -3.68 8.21
C ILE A 29 -14.06 -2.18 8.08
N THR A 30 -14.64 -1.34 8.95
CA THR A 30 -14.39 0.11 8.97
C THR A 30 -12.94 0.43 9.32
N HIS A 31 -12.35 -0.21 10.34
CA HIS A 31 -10.93 -0.02 10.67
C HIS A 31 -9.95 -0.41 9.56
N ALA A 32 -10.28 -1.44 8.77
CA ALA A 32 -9.46 -1.84 7.62
C ALA A 32 -9.56 -0.84 6.45
N LYS A 33 -10.73 -0.24 6.27
CA LYS A 33 -10.97 0.81 5.27
C LYS A 33 -10.26 2.12 5.64
N ASP A 34 -10.31 2.54 6.90
CA ASP A 34 -9.67 3.78 7.36
C ASP A 34 -8.15 3.80 7.10
N LYS A 35 -7.45 2.67 7.29
CA LYS A 35 -6.01 2.57 7.01
C LYS A 35 -5.63 2.58 5.53
N PHE A 36 -6.58 2.26 4.65
CA PHE A 36 -6.38 2.33 3.20
C PHE A 36 -6.71 3.72 2.66
N ASP A 37 -7.72 4.38 3.24
CA ASP A 37 -8.11 5.75 2.91
C ASP A 37 -7.06 6.76 3.42
N GLU A 38 -6.41 6.51 4.57
CA GLU A 38 -5.25 7.28 5.07
C GLU A 38 -4.11 7.39 4.03
N TYR A 39 -3.98 6.42 3.11
CA TYR A 39 -2.99 6.49 2.03
C TYR A 39 -3.36 7.49 0.92
N GLY A 40 -4.64 7.63 0.58
CA GLY A 40 -5.09 8.60 -0.42
C GLY A 40 -4.78 10.02 0.00
N ASP A 41 -5.01 10.32 1.28
CA ASP A 41 -4.81 11.64 1.89
C ASP A 41 -3.32 12.03 1.98
N MET A 42 -2.42 11.04 2.11
CA MET A 42 -0.97 11.29 2.14
C MET A 42 -0.41 11.76 0.79
N LEU A 43 -1.04 11.40 -0.34
CA LEU A 43 -0.62 11.87 -1.66
C LEU A 43 -1.12 13.29 -1.96
N GLU A 44 -2.23 13.70 -1.36
CA GLU A 44 -2.86 15.01 -1.62
C GLU A 44 -1.99 16.18 -1.11
N ASN A 45 -1.19 15.95 -0.07
CA ASN A 45 -0.27 16.92 0.52
C ASN A 45 1.22 16.52 0.39
N ASP A 46 1.55 15.64 -0.57
CA ASP A 46 2.92 15.21 -0.82
C ASP A 46 3.75 16.30 -1.54
N MET A 47 5.06 16.25 -1.41
CA MET A 47 5.96 17.04 -2.26
C MET A 47 5.79 16.61 -3.72
N ILE A 48 5.67 17.60 -4.60
CA ILE A 48 5.56 17.35 -6.05
C ILE A 48 6.88 16.80 -6.58
N ASN A 49 6.83 15.61 -7.17
CA ASN A 49 7.88 15.09 -8.01
C ASN A 49 7.72 15.70 -9.42
N PRO A 50 8.72 16.45 -9.93
CA PRO A 50 8.60 17.16 -11.21
C PRO A 50 8.45 16.25 -12.43
N PHE A 51 8.71 14.95 -12.30
CA PHE A 51 8.58 13.96 -13.37
C PHE A 51 7.25 13.19 -13.34
N GLU A 52 6.40 13.42 -12.34
CA GLU A 52 5.08 12.79 -12.32
C GLU A 52 4.20 13.31 -13.48
N GLY A 53 3.62 12.38 -14.23
CA GLY A 53 2.76 12.69 -15.38
C GLY A 53 3.51 12.94 -16.69
N ASP A 54 4.85 12.97 -16.69
CA ASP A 54 5.67 13.00 -17.90
C ASP A 54 5.91 11.56 -18.42
N PRO A 55 5.35 11.16 -19.58
CA PRO A 55 5.49 9.80 -20.11
C PRO A 55 6.95 9.40 -20.40
N ASP A 56 7.78 10.32 -20.86
CA ASP A 56 9.17 10.02 -21.23
C ASP A 56 10.01 9.79 -19.95
N ALA A 57 9.80 10.64 -18.95
CA ALA A 57 10.44 10.48 -17.65
C ALA A 57 10.01 9.20 -16.94
N ILE A 58 8.73 8.83 -17.02
CA ILE A 58 8.18 7.58 -16.50
C ILE A 58 8.81 6.38 -17.23
N ALA A 59 8.97 6.43 -18.56
CA ALA A 59 9.61 5.36 -19.32
C ALA A 59 11.09 5.15 -18.92
N VAL A 60 11.83 6.24 -18.72
CA VAL A 60 13.20 6.17 -18.17
C VAL A 60 13.18 5.58 -16.75
N GLY A 61 12.25 6.02 -15.91
CA GLY A 61 12.05 5.49 -14.57
C GLY A 61 11.78 3.99 -14.54
N TYR A 62 10.97 3.49 -15.47
CA TYR A 62 10.71 2.06 -15.65
C TYR A 62 11.99 1.28 -15.99
N GLU A 63 12.77 1.76 -16.95
CA GLU A 63 14.03 1.11 -17.33
C GLU A 63 15.02 1.08 -16.15
N ARG A 64 15.17 2.19 -15.43
CA ARG A 64 16.04 2.27 -14.24
C ARG A 64 15.54 1.37 -13.11
N PHE A 65 14.24 1.31 -12.88
CA PHE A 65 13.63 0.39 -11.93
C PHE A 65 13.93 -1.06 -12.31
N ASN A 66 13.83 -1.42 -13.59
CA ASN A 66 14.11 -2.76 -14.05
C ASN A 66 15.59 -3.14 -13.89
N GLN A 67 16.50 -2.20 -14.15
CA GLN A 67 17.95 -2.43 -14.00
C GLN A 67 18.40 -2.54 -12.54
N ARG A 68 17.75 -1.83 -11.62
CA ARG A 68 18.27 -1.63 -10.26
C ARG A 68 17.40 -2.21 -9.14
N CYS A 69 16.10 -2.34 -9.35
CA CYS A 69 15.13 -2.61 -8.28
C CYS A 69 14.41 -3.96 -8.46
N SER A 70 14.12 -4.35 -9.71
CA SER A 70 13.24 -5.50 -10.01
C SER A 70 13.77 -6.84 -9.49
N TYR A 71 15.09 -7.02 -9.40
CA TYR A 71 15.68 -8.25 -8.86
C TYR A 71 15.20 -8.55 -7.44
N CYS A 72 15.09 -7.51 -6.60
CA CYS A 72 14.59 -7.66 -5.23
C CYS A 72 13.07 -7.44 -5.16
N HIS A 73 12.54 -6.49 -5.92
CA HIS A 73 11.16 -6.03 -5.78
C HIS A 73 10.21 -6.54 -6.87
N GLY A 74 10.62 -7.53 -7.66
CA GLY A 74 9.84 -8.10 -8.74
C GLY A 74 9.72 -7.18 -9.96
N MET A 75 9.41 -7.78 -11.11
CA MET A 75 9.03 -7.03 -12.30
C MET A 75 7.86 -6.11 -11.99
N ARG A 76 7.92 -4.86 -12.44
CA ARG A 76 6.90 -3.83 -12.17
C ARG A 76 6.61 -3.59 -10.68
N GLY A 77 7.55 -3.91 -9.80
CA GLY A 77 7.42 -3.68 -8.37
C GLY A 77 6.35 -4.53 -7.69
N ILE A 78 6.02 -5.70 -8.26
CA ILE A 78 5.03 -6.61 -7.66
C ILE A 78 5.53 -7.28 -6.38
N GLY A 79 6.81 -7.18 -6.04
CA GLY A 79 7.40 -7.85 -4.90
C GLY A 79 8.03 -9.19 -5.28
N ALA A 80 9.11 -9.53 -4.57
CA ALA A 80 9.80 -10.80 -4.71
C ALA A 80 10.53 -11.11 -3.39
N LYS A 81 11.86 -10.93 -3.35
CA LYS A 81 12.65 -11.00 -2.12
C LYS A 81 12.34 -9.83 -1.17
N GLY A 82 12.06 -8.67 -1.73
CA GLY A 82 11.60 -7.45 -1.06
C GLY A 82 10.09 -7.23 -1.26
N PRO A 83 9.50 -6.28 -0.51
CA PRO A 83 8.08 -6.00 -0.57
C PRO A 83 7.65 -5.43 -1.94
N PRO A 84 6.35 -5.52 -2.30
CA PRO A 84 5.80 -4.82 -3.45
C PRO A 84 5.98 -3.30 -3.30
N LEU A 85 6.44 -2.65 -4.38
CA LEU A 85 6.75 -1.22 -4.46
C LEU A 85 5.72 -0.38 -5.23
N THR A 86 4.60 -0.98 -5.63
CA THR A 86 3.56 -0.28 -6.42
C THR A 86 2.19 -0.38 -5.75
N ARG A 87 2.20 -0.34 -4.41
CA ARG A 87 1.01 -0.35 -3.53
C ARG A 87 0.80 0.94 -2.75
N GLY A 88 1.70 1.89 -2.93
CA GLY A 88 1.57 3.23 -2.40
C GLY A 88 2.13 3.46 -0.99
N TYR A 89 1.69 2.70 0.01
CA TYR A 89 2.13 2.88 1.40
C TYR A 89 3.06 1.77 1.90
N TYR A 90 3.99 2.13 2.77
CA TYR A 90 4.94 1.22 3.40
C TYR A 90 5.02 1.49 4.90
N LYS A 91 4.71 0.47 5.70
CA LYS A 91 4.66 0.57 7.18
C LYS A 91 5.95 1.11 7.81
N VAL A 92 7.09 0.88 7.18
CA VAL A 92 8.42 1.23 7.74
C VAL A 92 8.92 2.57 7.19
N SER A 93 8.96 2.72 5.86
CA SER A 93 9.52 3.91 5.23
C SER A 93 8.53 5.06 5.09
N GLY A 94 7.23 4.82 5.27
CA GLY A 94 6.19 5.76 4.81
C GLY A 94 6.05 5.70 3.29
N GLY A 95 5.14 6.52 2.74
CA GLY A 95 4.74 6.46 1.34
C GLY A 95 4.90 7.75 0.55
N THR A 96 5.42 8.83 1.14
CA THR A 96 5.61 10.13 0.48
C THR A 96 6.79 10.13 -0.48
N ASN A 97 6.84 11.08 -1.41
CA ASN A 97 7.89 11.21 -2.41
C ASN A 97 9.26 11.38 -1.75
N MET A 98 9.36 12.19 -0.69
CA MET A 98 10.60 12.33 0.08
C MET A 98 10.95 11.09 0.90
N ASN A 99 9.98 10.34 1.41
CA ASN A 99 10.24 9.06 2.06
C ASN A 99 10.86 8.05 1.10
N LEU A 100 10.31 7.95 -0.12
CA LEU A 100 10.81 7.08 -1.17
C LEU A 100 12.20 7.51 -1.61
N TYR A 101 12.41 8.80 -1.85
CA TYR A 101 13.71 9.35 -2.20
C TYR A 101 14.76 9.01 -1.14
N SER A 102 14.49 9.32 0.13
CA SER A 102 15.40 9.03 1.24
C SER A 102 15.72 7.54 1.34
N THR A 103 14.71 6.68 1.20
CA THR A 103 14.89 5.22 1.24
C THR A 103 15.76 4.71 0.10
N ILE A 104 15.62 5.25 -1.12
CA ILE A 104 16.44 4.86 -2.27
C ILE A 104 17.85 5.41 -2.13
N ALA A 105 17.99 6.70 -1.82
CA ALA A 105 19.27 7.38 -1.74
C ALA A 105 20.14 6.87 -0.59
N ALA A 106 19.57 6.76 0.62
CA ALA A 106 20.28 6.45 1.85
C ALA A 106 20.10 5.00 2.34
N GLY A 107 19.22 4.23 1.70
CA GLY A 107 18.86 2.88 2.15
C GLY A 107 17.87 2.89 3.31
N LEU A 108 17.52 1.70 3.79
CA LEU A 108 16.55 1.53 4.87
C LEU A 108 17.19 0.93 6.12
N THR A 109 16.96 1.57 7.26
CA THR A 109 17.37 1.12 8.59
C THR A 109 16.14 0.84 9.45
N ILE A 110 16.14 -0.25 10.21
CA ILE A 110 15.08 -0.61 11.16
C ILE A 110 15.72 -0.82 12.53
N ASN A 111 15.23 -0.11 13.55
CA ASN A 111 15.77 -0.16 14.92
C ASN A 111 17.29 0.08 14.98
N GLY A 112 17.79 1.03 14.19
CA GLY A 112 19.22 1.37 14.11
C GLY A 112 20.08 0.34 13.35
N LYS A 113 19.50 -0.68 12.73
CA LYS A 113 20.23 -1.70 11.95
C LYS A 113 19.93 -1.60 10.46
N PRO A 114 20.93 -1.69 9.57
CA PRO A 114 20.71 -1.66 8.13
C PRO A 114 19.92 -2.89 7.69
N THR A 115 19.06 -2.70 6.69
CA THR A 115 18.35 -3.79 6.01
C THR A 115 19.08 -4.21 4.73
N GLN A 116 18.50 -5.14 3.97
CA GLN A 116 19.01 -5.49 2.64
C GLN A 116 18.75 -4.40 1.59
N MET A 117 17.87 -3.44 1.88
CA MET A 117 17.69 -2.25 1.04
C MET A 117 18.83 -1.27 1.35
N GLY A 118 19.93 -1.42 0.61
CA GLY A 118 21.10 -0.54 0.71
C GLY A 118 20.88 0.84 0.11
N ALA A 119 21.88 1.71 0.29
CA ALA A 119 21.91 3.05 -0.27
C ALA A 119 22.30 3.02 -1.76
N PHE A 120 21.54 3.72 -2.61
CA PHE A 120 21.82 3.81 -4.05
C PHE A 120 22.30 5.19 -4.51
N GLY A 121 22.27 6.21 -3.65
CA GLY A 121 22.56 7.61 -4.02
C GLY A 121 23.96 7.86 -4.57
N ALA A 122 24.92 6.94 -4.35
CA ALA A 122 26.26 7.03 -4.94
C ALA A 122 26.34 6.45 -6.37
N THR A 123 25.30 5.77 -6.84
CA THR A 123 25.31 4.97 -8.10
C THR A 123 24.12 5.21 -9.03
N ILE A 124 23.13 5.98 -8.56
CA ILE A 124 21.97 6.43 -9.31
C ILE A 124 21.90 7.95 -9.07
N SER A 125 21.77 8.73 -10.14
CA SER A 125 21.65 10.19 -10.01
C SER A 125 20.33 10.58 -9.34
N ASP A 126 20.30 11.74 -8.70
CA ASP A 126 19.08 12.27 -8.07
C ASP A 126 17.91 12.31 -9.07
N GLU A 127 18.18 12.77 -10.29
CA GLU A 127 17.20 12.79 -11.39
C GLU A 127 16.63 11.40 -11.69
N ASP A 128 17.47 10.37 -11.81
CA ASP A 128 17.00 9.01 -12.07
C ASP A 128 16.24 8.42 -10.87
N ILE A 129 16.60 8.77 -9.62
CA ILE A 129 15.81 8.40 -8.44
C ILE A 129 14.41 8.99 -8.53
N TRP A 130 14.29 10.28 -8.87
CA TRP A 130 12.99 10.92 -9.03
C TRP A 130 12.15 10.33 -10.16
N LYS A 131 12.79 9.95 -11.29
CA LYS A 131 12.11 9.24 -12.38
C LYS A 131 11.64 7.85 -11.98
N ILE A 132 12.44 7.11 -11.20
CA ILE A 132 12.01 5.82 -10.62
C ILE A 132 10.77 6.01 -9.75
N ILE A 133 10.74 7.05 -8.92
CA ILE A 133 9.58 7.35 -8.07
C ILE A 133 8.36 7.71 -8.94
N ALA A 134 8.54 8.50 -9.99
CA ALA A 134 7.45 8.84 -10.93
C ALA A 134 6.86 7.58 -11.58
N TYR A 135 7.71 6.64 -12.01
CA TYR A 135 7.27 5.34 -12.49
C TYR A 135 6.47 4.57 -11.43
N MET A 136 6.96 4.48 -10.20
CA MET A 136 6.26 3.78 -9.10
C MET A 136 4.87 4.37 -8.83
N ARG A 137 4.73 5.69 -8.93
CA ARG A 137 3.44 6.39 -8.78
C ARG A 137 2.49 6.09 -9.93
N GLN A 138 2.98 6.13 -11.16
CA GLN A 138 2.16 5.80 -12.32
C GLN A 138 1.68 4.35 -12.26
N GLU A 139 2.58 3.41 -11.98
CA GLU A 139 2.24 1.98 -11.87
C GLU A 139 1.23 1.72 -10.73
N TYR A 140 1.35 2.43 -9.60
CA TYR A 140 0.32 2.38 -8.55
C TYR A 140 -1.06 2.85 -9.07
N LYS A 141 -1.12 3.99 -9.76
CA LYS A 141 -2.36 4.55 -10.32
C LYS A 141 -2.99 3.57 -11.32
N ASP A 142 -2.19 3.01 -12.23
CA ASP A 142 -2.63 2.07 -13.25
C ASP A 142 -3.19 0.78 -12.61
N ARG A 143 -2.51 0.25 -11.60
CA ARG A 143 -2.98 -0.95 -10.87
C ARG A 143 -4.26 -0.68 -10.09
N LYS A 144 -4.38 0.49 -9.47
CA LYS A 144 -5.61 0.89 -8.78
C LYS A 144 -6.77 0.99 -9.76
N ALA A 145 -6.55 1.60 -10.93
CA ALA A 145 -7.55 1.70 -12.00
C ALA A 145 -7.96 0.32 -12.54
N ALA A 146 -7.03 -0.64 -12.56
CA ALA A 146 -7.30 -2.03 -12.92
C ALA A 146 -7.97 -2.88 -11.83
N GLY A 147 -8.28 -2.33 -10.65
CA GLY A 147 -8.97 -3.04 -9.57
C GLY A 147 -8.09 -3.89 -8.66
N SER A 148 -6.77 -3.65 -8.62
CA SER A 148 -5.86 -4.38 -7.73
C SER A 148 -6.21 -4.18 -6.25
N GLU A 149 -6.34 -5.28 -5.50
CA GLU A 149 -6.59 -5.25 -4.05
C GLU A 149 -5.31 -5.02 -3.20
N PHE A 150 -4.14 -4.94 -3.84
CA PHE A 150 -2.83 -4.69 -3.20
C PHE A 150 -2.49 -5.62 -2.01
N LYS A 151 -2.98 -6.87 -2.04
CA LYS A 151 -2.67 -7.93 -1.07
C LYS A 151 -1.25 -8.48 -1.30
N TYR A 152 -0.53 -8.79 -0.21
CA TYR A 152 0.82 -9.37 -0.29
C TYR A 152 0.76 -10.77 -0.91
N GLY A 153 1.50 -11.00 -2.00
CA GLY A 153 1.54 -12.32 -2.65
C GLY A 153 0.30 -12.69 -3.47
N VAL A 154 -0.66 -11.78 -3.63
CA VAL A 154 -1.80 -11.95 -4.55
C VAL A 154 -1.72 -10.84 -5.58
N TYR A 155 -1.38 -11.21 -6.81
CA TYR A 155 -1.30 -10.31 -7.95
C TYR A 155 -2.19 -10.89 -9.08
N PRO A 156 -2.95 -10.04 -9.79
CA PRO A 156 -3.66 -10.47 -11.00
C PRO A 156 -2.71 -10.95 -12.09
#